data_AF-A0AA37S116-F1
#
_entry.id   AF-A0AA37S116-F1
#
_cell.length_a   1.000
_cell.length_b   1.000
_cell.length_c   1.000
_cell.angle_alpha   90.00
_cell.angle_beta   90.00
_cell.angle_gamma   90.00
#
_symmetry.space_group_name_H-M   'P 1'
#
loop_
_entity.id
_entity.type
_entity.pdbx_description
1 polymer ?
#
loop_
_entity_poly.entity_id
_entity_poly.type
_entity_poly.pdbx_seq_one_letter_code
_entity_poly.pdbx_strand_id
1 'polypeptide(L)'
;MKLIIAIFITLFPLITFANSSVPANRHIAVQGSAEVFVEPDMAQIIFEVKSTEDTFLEAKRELDGRISLLLEQSDKYGFGQDDVYISGLKSKVYTMIGTESGTVSGDKYLALKTVKVTLKDIKKVDEFINFSQSLKIDNIEKINGLSSKVNQLEAEATQLAIDNAKAKGNKLAQAFGAELGNVYSISANSSSSDYDYDAGGVKHIILSSHRNSMVASNNENPFMQQQYLGATISVKASIKVVFDLKLK
;
A
#
# COMPACT_ATOMS: atom_id res chain seq x y z
N MET A 1 -68.36 18.66 44.75
CA MET A 1 -67.45 17.57 45.19
C MET A 1 -66.63 17.11 44.00
N LYS A 2 -65.29 17.17 44.11
CA LYS A 2 -64.28 16.27 43.50
C LYS A 2 -64.26 16.22 41.94
N LEU A 3 -63.13 16.28 41.23
CA LEU A 3 -61.73 16.15 41.60
C LEU A 3 -60.88 16.65 40.40
N ILE A 4 -59.85 17.41 40.74
CA ILE A 4 -58.70 17.79 39.92
C ILE A 4 -58.05 16.54 39.33
N ILE A 5 -57.82 16.49 38.01
CA ILE A 5 -56.80 15.61 37.41
C ILE A 5 -56.02 16.39 36.34
N ALA A 6 -54.88 16.90 36.80
CA ALA A 6 -53.59 16.97 36.11
C ALA A 6 -53.50 17.71 34.76
N ILE A 7 -53.56 19.05 34.84
CA ILE A 7 -52.68 19.92 34.07
C ILE A 7 -51.25 19.69 34.60
N PHE A 8 -50.43 18.92 33.88
CA PHE A 8 -48.96 18.96 33.98
C PHE A 8 -48.32 18.21 32.79
N ILE A 9 -48.64 18.60 31.55
CA ILE A 9 -47.73 18.33 30.44
C ILE A 9 -46.65 19.40 30.55
N THR A 10 -45.60 19.04 31.27
CA THR A 10 -44.33 19.74 31.33
C THR A 10 -43.84 20.02 29.92
N LEU A 11 -43.87 21.31 29.59
CA LEU A 11 -43.13 21.93 28.52
C LEU A 11 -41.63 21.68 28.78
N PHE A 12 -41.11 20.52 28.36
CA PHE A 12 -39.68 20.31 28.19
C PHE A 12 -39.33 20.95 26.85
N PRO A 13 -38.64 22.10 26.79
CA PRO A 13 -38.03 22.50 25.53
C PRO A 13 -37.02 21.42 25.17
N LEU A 14 -37.32 20.65 24.11
CA LEU A 14 -36.32 19.90 23.37
C LEU A 14 -35.35 20.93 22.81
N ILE A 15 -34.29 21.24 23.57
CA ILE A 15 -33.11 21.90 23.03
C ILE A 15 -32.50 20.89 22.08
N THR A 16 -32.91 20.94 20.82
CA THR A 16 -32.20 20.26 19.75
C THR A 16 -30.91 21.04 19.54
N PHE A 17 -29.79 20.47 19.98
CA PHE A 17 -28.49 20.96 19.55
C PHE A 17 -28.36 20.61 18.07
N ALA A 18 -28.67 21.58 17.21
CA ALA A 18 -28.17 21.54 15.84
C ALA A 18 -26.64 21.55 15.94
N ASN A 19 -26.01 20.39 15.82
CA ASN A 19 -24.57 20.26 15.63
C ASN A 19 -24.23 20.83 14.25
N SER A 20 -24.18 22.16 14.16
CA SER A 20 -23.64 22.87 13.01
C SER A 20 -22.16 22.54 12.98
N SER A 21 -21.71 21.71 12.04
CA SER A 21 -20.28 21.42 11.79
C SER A 21 -19.50 22.62 11.24
N VAL A 22 -20.08 23.82 11.36
CA VAL A 22 -19.66 25.06 10.75
C VAL A 22 -19.26 26.02 11.87
N PRO A 23 -18.00 26.50 11.91
CA PRO A 23 -17.53 27.46 12.91
C PRO A 23 -18.48 28.66 13.05
N ALA A 24 -18.68 29.12 14.29
CA ALA A 24 -19.57 30.23 14.59
C ALA A 24 -19.06 31.58 14.02
N ASN A 25 -17.76 31.67 13.74
CA ASN A 25 -17.09 32.82 13.14
C ASN A 25 -16.89 32.64 11.62
N ARG A 26 -16.60 33.74 10.91
CA ARG A 26 -16.27 33.68 9.48
C ARG A 26 -15.01 32.82 9.28
N HIS A 27 -15.06 31.90 8.34
CA HIS A 27 -13.98 30.94 8.12
C HIS A 27 -13.92 30.53 6.64
N ILE A 28 -12.79 29.92 6.26
CA ILE A 28 -12.64 29.19 5.01
C ILE A 28 -12.12 27.80 5.30
N ALA A 29 -12.66 26.81 4.60
CA ALA A 29 -12.15 25.46 4.59
C ALA A 29 -11.35 25.23 3.30
N VAL A 30 -10.10 24.80 3.44
CA VAL A 30 -9.23 24.49 2.30
C VAL A 30 -8.63 23.10 2.47
N GLN A 31 -8.44 22.43 1.34
CA GLN A 31 -7.64 21.22 1.27
C GLN A 31 -6.38 21.53 0.47
N GLY A 32 -5.23 21.30 1.11
CA GLY A 32 -3.92 21.28 0.49
C GLY A 32 -3.44 19.85 0.27
N SER A 33 -2.66 19.66 -0.78
CA SER A 33 -2.12 18.36 -1.16
C SER A 33 -0.72 18.51 -1.73
N ALA A 34 0.10 17.48 -1.55
CA ALA A 34 1.40 17.38 -2.18
C ALA A 34 1.73 15.93 -2.52
N GLU A 35 2.62 15.79 -3.50
CA GLU A 35 3.16 14.51 -3.95
C GLU A 35 4.66 14.68 -4.17
N VAL A 36 5.44 13.79 -3.58
CA VAL A 36 6.91 13.75 -3.71
C VAL A 36 7.28 12.50 -4.48
N PHE A 37 8.05 12.66 -5.56
CA PHE A 37 8.56 11.55 -6.37
C PHE A 37 10.01 11.28 -6.00
N VAL A 38 10.36 10.00 -5.83
CA VAL A 38 11.74 9.59 -5.56
C VAL A 38 12.05 8.29 -6.28
N GLU A 39 13.31 8.11 -6.63
CA GLU A 39 13.81 6.83 -7.13
C GLU A 39 13.89 5.83 -5.97
N PRO A 40 13.41 4.59 -6.14
CA PRO A 40 13.53 3.56 -5.12
C PRO A 40 15.01 3.14 -4.94
N ASP A 41 15.42 2.93 -3.69
CA ASP A 41 16.75 2.42 -3.33
C ASP A 41 16.71 0.96 -2.83
N MET A 42 15.51 0.46 -2.54
CA MET A 42 15.23 -0.91 -2.09
C MET A 42 14.13 -1.54 -2.96
N ALA A 43 13.99 -2.85 -2.89
CA ALA A 43 12.94 -3.57 -3.60
C ALA A 43 12.37 -4.70 -2.75
N GLN A 44 11.06 -4.92 -2.83
CA GLN A 44 10.41 -6.10 -2.29
C GLN A 44 9.91 -6.99 -3.43
N ILE A 45 10.29 -8.25 -3.39
CA ILE A 45 9.96 -9.24 -4.40
C ILE A 45 9.03 -10.27 -3.75
N ILE A 46 7.86 -10.47 -4.35
CA ILE A 46 6.84 -11.42 -3.92
C ILE A 46 6.76 -12.52 -4.96
N PHE A 47 6.93 -13.75 -4.53
CA PHE A 47 6.89 -14.92 -5.40
C PHE A 47 6.20 -16.10 -4.72
N GLU A 48 5.63 -16.99 -5.52
CA GLU A 48 5.12 -18.27 -5.06
C GLU A 48 6.14 -19.38 -5.32
N VAL A 49 6.43 -20.16 -4.29
CA VAL A 49 7.13 -21.43 -4.43
C VAL A 49 6.08 -22.52 -4.44
N LYS A 50 6.10 -23.38 -5.46
CA LYS A 50 5.13 -24.46 -5.65
C LYS A 50 5.83 -25.77 -6.00
N SER A 51 5.39 -26.88 -5.41
CA SER A 51 5.91 -28.22 -5.69
C SER A 51 4.76 -29.20 -5.85
N THR A 52 4.84 -30.09 -6.83
CA THR A 52 3.80 -31.10 -7.10
C THR A 52 4.44 -32.47 -7.14
N GLU A 53 4.09 -33.33 -6.18
CA GLU A 53 4.68 -34.67 -6.02
C GLU A 53 3.61 -35.74 -5.80
N ASP A 54 4.01 -37.02 -5.76
CA ASP A 54 3.14 -38.16 -5.48
C ASP A 54 2.62 -38.18 -4.05
N THR A 55 3.35 -37.56 -3.11
CA THR A 55 2.89 -37.38 -1.73
C THR A 55 3.02 -35.93 -1.29
N PHE A 56 2.12 -35.52 -0.39
CA PHE A 56 2.18 -34.18 0.22
C PHE A 56 3.50 -33.91 0.96
N LEU A 57 4.07 -34.93 1.61
CA LEU A 57 5.30 -34.78 2.38
C LEU A 57 6.51 -34.53 1.47
N GLU A 58 6.56 -35.18 0.31
CA GLU A 58 7.59 -34.95 -0.70
C GLU A 58 7.47 -33.55 -1.29
N ALA A 59 6.25 -33.14 -1.70
CA ALA A 59 6.00 -31.80 -2.22
C ALA A 59 6.40 -30.71 -1.20
N LYS A 60 6.07 -30.91 0.07
CA LYS A 60 6.49 -30.01 1.15
C LYS A 60 8.02 -29.97 1.29
N ARG A 61 8.69 -31.13 1.33
CA ARG A 61 10.14 -31.22 1.56
C ARG A 61 10.93 -30.56 0.43
N GLU A 62 10.52 -30.81 -0.82
CA GLU A 62 11.16 -30.24 -2.00
C GLU A 62 10.99 -28.70 -2.02
N LEU A 63 9.77 -28.22 -1.75
CA LEU A 63 9.48 -26.79 -1.64
C LEU A 63 10.29 -26.11 -0.53
N ASP A 64 10.30 -26.69 0.68
CA ASP A 64 11.05 -26.14 1.81
C ASP A 64 12.56 -26.14 1.57
N GLY A 65 13.06 -27.15 0.83
CA GLY A 65 14.47 -27.21 0.41
C GLY A 65 14.85 -26.04 -0.50
N ARG A 66 14.03 -25.73 -1.51
CA ARG A 66 14.26 -24.58 -2.39
C ARG A 66 14.22 -23.25 -1.65
N ILE A 67 13.27 -23.08 -0.72
CA ILE A 67 13.21 -21.89 0.13
C ILE A 67 14.48 -21.78 0.97
N SER A 68 14.96 -22.89 1.56
CA SER A 68 16.17 -22.88 2.39
C SER A 68 17.40 -22.46 1.58
N LEU A 69 17.60 -23.01 0.38
CA LEU A 69 18.69 -22.61 -0.53
C LEU A 69 18.62 -21.13 -0.92
N LEU A 70 17.41 -20.58 -1.06
CA LEU A 70 17.23 -19.16 -1.33
C LEU A 70 17.65 -18.30 -0.12
N LEU A 71 17.27 -18.70 1.09
CA LEU A 71 17.62 -17.99 2.33
C LEU A 71 19.11 -18.07 2.68
N GLU A 72 19.81 -19.13 2.29
CA GLU A 72 21.26 -19.25 2.47
C GLU A 72 22.06 -18.17 1.73
N GLN A 73 21.46 -17.50 0.74
CA GLN A 73 22.09 -16.39 0.03
C GLN A 73 21.72 -15.00 0.60
N SER A 74 21.16 -14.95 1.81
CA SER A 74 20.78 -13.72 2.51
C SER A 74 21.90 -12.68 2.54
N ASP A 75 23.11 -13.10 2.91
CA ASP A 75 24.29 -12.22 3.00
C ASP A 75 24.69 -11.67 1.63
N LYS A 76 24.65 -12.51 0.59
CA LYS A 76 24.99 -12.12 -0.78
C LYS A 76 24.06 -11.02 -1.28
N TYR A 77 22.76 -11.16 -1.03
CA TYR A 77 21.75 -10.22 -1.52
C TYR A 77 21.38 -9.12 -0.52
N GLY A 78 21.89 -9.18 0.70
CA GLY A 78 21.77 -8.11 1.70
C GLY A 78 20.41 -8.01 2.39
N PHE A 79 19.76 -9.14 2.65
CA PHE A 79 18.50 -9.22 3.40
C PHE A 79 18.68 -10.02 4.69
N GLY A 80 18.02 -9.62 5.77
CA GLY A 80 18.00 -10.32 7.05
C GLY A 80 16.69 -11.09 7.28
N GLN A 81 16.53 -11.65 8.48
CA GLN A 81 15.31 -12.36 8.87
C GLN A 81 14.07 -11.46 8.86
N ASP A 82 14.21 -10.21 9.33
CA ASP A 82 13.12 -9.22 9.36
C ASP A 82 12.73 -8.72 7.96
N ASP A 83 13.57 -8.98 6.96
CA ASP A 83 13.34 -8.61 5.56
C ASP A 83 12.60 -9.72 4.79
N VAL A 84 12.30 -10.86 5.43
CA VAL A 84 11.68 -12.03 4.81
C VAL A 84 10.37 -12.41 5.51
N TYR A 85 9.33 -12.58 4.71
CA TYR A 85 8.08 -13.18 5.14
C TYR A 85 7.78 -14.43 4.33
N ILE A 86 7.35 -15.50 5.00
CA ILE A 86 6.95 -16.76 4.38
C ILE A 86 5.55 -17.11 4.88
N SER A 87 4.62 -17.30 3.95
CA SER A 87 3.25 -17.66 4.30
C SER A 87 3.15 -19.06 4.91
N GLY A 88 2.00 -19.33 5.55
CA GLY A 88 1.59 -20.70 5.83
C GLY A 88 1.54 -21.57 4.57
N LEU A 89 1.72 -22.87 4.76
CA LEU A 89 1.66 -23.87 3.68
C LEU A 89 0.22 -24.05 3.20
N LYS A 90 0.00 -23.90 1.89
CA LYS A 90 -1.25 -24.27 1.21
C LYS A 90 -1.05 -25.59 0.46
N SER A 91 -2.11 -26.40 0.39
CA SER A 91 -2.06 -27.69 -0.30
C SER A 91 -3.29 -27.93 -1.15
N LYS A 92 -3.12 -28.59 -2.31
CA LYS A 92 -4.23 -29.03 -3.16
C LYS A 92 -3.93 -30.40 -3.77
N VAL A 93 -4.96 -31.23 -3.91
CA VAL A 93 -4.87 -32.55 -4.57
C VAL A 93 -5.42 -32.43 -5.99
N TYR A 94 -4.72 -33.07 -6.94
CA TYR A 94 -5.10 -33.14 -8.34
C TYR A 94 -5.16 -34.61 -8.77
N THR A 95 -6.33 -35.08 -9.20
CA THR A 95 -6.45 -36.37 -9.85
C THR A 95 -6.11 -36.22 -11.34
N MET A 96 -5.08 -36.92 -11.81
CA MET A 96 -4.64 -36.83 -13.20
C MET A 96 -5.27 -37.97 -14.01
N ILE A 97 -6.15 -37.65 -14.96
CA ILE A 97 -6.75 -38.66 -15.85
C ILE A 97 -5.95 -38.68 -17.16
N GLY A 98 -5.30 -39.80 -17.48
CA GLY A 98 -4.58 -39.96 -18.75
C GLY A 98 -5.54 -40.03 -19.93
N THR A 99 -5.39 -39.13 -20.89
CA THR A 99 -6.34 -38.95 -22.02
C THR A 99 -6.25 -40.01 -23.11
N GLU A 100 -5.16 -40.79 -23.20
CA GLU A 100 -4.95 -41.75 -24.30
C GLU A 100 -5.24 -43.22 -23.94
N SER A 101 -5.27 -43.58 -22.66
CA SER A 101 -5.39 -44.99 -22.23
C SER A 101 -6.45 -45.24 -21.16
N GLY A 102 -7.20 -44.21 -20.74
CA GLY A 102 -8.14 -44.31 -19.61
C GLY A 102 -7.47 -44.68 -18.28
N THR A 103 -6.12 -44.65 -18.24
CA THR A 103 -5.36 -44.96 -17.04
C THR A 103 -5.38 -43.73 -16.14
N VAL A 104 -5.98 -43.87 -14.97
CA VAL A 104 -5.89 -42.85 -13.90
C VAL A 104 -4.44 -42.82 -13.44
N SER A 105 -3.73 -41.73 -13.73
CA SER A 105 -2.49 -41.42 -13.06
C SER A 105 -2.87 -41.01 -11.64
N GLY A 106 -2.22 -41.60 -10.64
CA GLY A 106 -2.57 -41.39 -9.22
C GLY A 106 -2.66 -39.91 -8.83
N ASP A 107 -3.26 -39.65 -7.67
CA ASP A 107 -3.39 -38.31 -7.13
C ASP A 107 -2.02 -37.65 -6.97
N LYS A 108 -1.91 -36.39 -7.42
CA LYS A 108 -0.76 -35.52 -7.22
C LYS A 108 -1.07 -34.49 -6.15
N TYR A 109 -0.08 -34.16 -5.34
CA TYR A 109 -0.20 -33.22 -4.24
C TYR A 109 0.63 -31.97 -4.54
N LEU A 110 -0.06 -30.84 -4.67
CA LEU A 110 0.55 -29.53 -4.75
C LEU A 110 0.75 -28.96 -3.36
N ALA A 111 1.98 -28.54 -3.06
CA ALA A 111 2.35 -27.69 -1.93
C ALA A 111 2.69 -26.28 -2.45
N LEU A 112 2.25 -25.25 -1.75
CA LEU A 112 2.48 -23.85 -2.13
C LEU A 112 2.75 -22.96 -0.92
N LYS A 113 3.72 -22.06 -1.05
CA LYS A 113 3.97 -20.95 -0.12
C LYS A 113 4.25 -19.67 -0.91
N THR A 114 3.74 -18.55 -0.41
CA THR A 114 4.14 -17.21 -0.87
C THR A 114 5.32 -16.75 -0.03
N VAL A 115 6.36 -16.24 -0.67
CA VAL A 115 7.56 -15.71 -0.03
C VAL A 115 7.72 -14.25 -0.47
N LYS A 116 7.94 -13.37 0.50
CA LYS A 116 8.28 -11.96 0.28
C LYS A 116 9.72 -11.75 0.77
N VAL A 117 10.56 -11.16 -0.08
CA VAL A 117 11.94 -10.80 0.28
C VAL A 117 12.16 -9.33 -0.01
N THR A 118 12.66 -8.59 0.98
CA THR A 118 13.03 -7.17 0.85
C THR A 118 14.54 -7.05 0.69
N LEU A 119 14.97 -6.60 -0.48
CA LEU A 119 16.35 -6.29 -0.80
C LEU A 119 16.66 -4.83 -0.47
N LYS A 120 17.73 -4.60 0.29
CA LYS A 120 18.19 -3.25 0.68
C LYS A 120 18.95 -2.51 -0.43
N ASP A 121 19.29 -3.21 -1.49
CA ASP A 121 19.96 -2.65 -2.66
C ASP A 121 19.18 -3.06 -3.92
N ILE A 122 18.47 -2.10 -4.51
CA ILE A 122 17.69 -2.31 -5.72
C ILE A 122 18.53 -2.81 -6.91
N LYS A 123 19.85 -2.56 -6.91
CA LYS A 123 20.74 -3.01 -7.99
C LYS A 123 20.92 -4.53 -8.01
N LYS A 124 20.60 -5.21 -6.91
CA LYS A 124 20.70 -6.67 -6.79
C LYS A 124 19.46 -7.42 -7.26
N VAL A 125 18.39 -6.71 -7.63
CA VAL A 125 17.10 -7.31 -8.01
C VAL A 125 17.25 -8.28 -9.18
N ASP A 126 17.89 -7.85 -10.27
CA ASP A 126 18.03 -8.68 -11.47
C ASP A 126 18.85 -9.95 -11.18
N GLU A 127 19.94 -9.82 -10.41
CA GLU A 127 20.76 -10.96 -10.01
C GLU A 127 19.97 -11.92 -9.11
N PHE A 128 19.21 -11.39 -8.14
CA PHE A 128 18.40 -12.19 -7.23
C PHE A 128 17.29 -12.95 -7.97
N ILE A 129 16.63 -12.32 -8.95
CA ILE A 129 15.61 -12.97 -9.78
C ILE A 129 16.21 -14.12 -10.59
N ASN A 130 17.36 -13.89 -11.24
CA ASN A 130 18.03 -14.95 -11.99
C ASN A 130 18.44 -16.13 -11.09
N PHE A 131 18.91 -15.82 -9.87
CA PHE A 131 19.21 -16.84 -8.88
C PHE A 131 17.96 -17.59 -8.41
N SER A 132 16.85 -16.91 -8.12
CA SER A 132 15.60 -17.58 -7.72
C SER A 132 15.11 -18.53 -8.82
N GLN A 133 15.20 -18.11 -10.08
CA GLN A 133 14.87 -18.96 -11.23
C GLN A 133 15.78 -20.19 -11.34
N SER A 134 17.08 -20.07 -11.03
CA SER A 134 17.98 -21.22 -11.00
C SER A 134 17.59 -22.27 -9.96
N LEU A 135 16.92 -21.84 -8.89
CA LEU A 135 16.31 -22.71 -7.87
C LEU A 135 14.90 -23.19 -8.26
N LYS A 136 14.43 -22.95 -9.49
CA LYS A 136 13.04 -23.20 -9.93
C LYS A 136 12.00 -22.42 -9.11
N ILE A 137 12.35 -21.22 -8.66
CA ILE A 137 11.43 -20.24 -8.08
C ILE A 137 11.20 -19.17 -9.13
N ASP A 138 10.24 -19.44 -10.00
CA ASP A 138 9.98 -18.70 -11.26
C ASP A 138 8.64 -17.95 -11.28
N ASN A 139 7.76 -18.20 -10.30
CA ASN A 139 6.46 -17.54 -10.21
C ASN A 139 6.56 -16.23 -9.41
N ILE A 140 7.09 -15.18 -10.02
CA ILE A 140 7.12 -13.84 -9.45
C ILE A 140 5.73 -13.21 -9.59
N GLU A 141 5.08 -12.94 -8.46
CA GLU A 141 3.78 -12.26 -8.43
C GLU A 141 3.93 -10.76 -8.60
N LYS A 142 4.90 -10.16 -7.90
CA LYS A 142 5.05 -8.71 -7.83
C LYS A 142 6.47 -8.29 -7.45
N ILE A 143 6.90 -7.14 -7.97
CA ILE A 143 8.09 -6.42 -7.52
C ILE A 143 7.67 -5.00 -7.16
N ASN A 144 7.94 -4.58 -5.93
CA ASN A 144 7.64 -3.25 -5.42
C ASN A 144 8.96 -2.50 -5.20
N GLY A 145 9.08 -1.29 -5.76
CA GLY A 145 10.14 -0.36 -5.37
C GLY A 145 9.86 0.25 -4.00
N LEU A 146 10.89 0.41 -3.18
CA LEU A 146 10.81 0.94 -1.83
C LEU A 146 11.87 2.03 -1.61
N SER A 147 11.66 2.90 -0.62
CA SER A 147 12.68 3.84 -0.15
C SER A 147 13.01 3.64 1.32
N SER A 148 14.31 3.59 1.62
CA SER A 148 14.84 3.60 2.99
C SER A 148 14.47 4.88 3.76
N LYS A 149 14.07 5.93 3.05
CA LYS A 149 13.76 7.27 3.58
C LYS A 149 12.26 7.57 3.66
N VAL A 150 11.40 6.55 3.64
CA VAL A 150 9.92 6.70 3.66
C VAL A 150 9.44 7.73 4.68
N ASN A 151 9.91 7.67 5.92
CA ASN A 151 9.49 8.60 6.98
C ASN A 151 9.90 10.06 6.71
N GLN A 152 11.04 10.29 6.05
CA GLN A 152 11.49 11.64 5.67
C GLN A 152 10.64 12.18 4.52
N LEU A 153 10.35 11.34 3.53
CA LEU A 153 9.50 11.68 2.39
C LEU A 153 8.05 11.97 2.82
N GLU A 154 7.53 11.21 3.80
CA GLU A 154 6.22 11.48 4.41
C GLU A 154 6.17 12.87 5.08
N ALA A 155 7.21 13.20 5.86
CA ALA A 155 7.31 14.49 6.52
C ALA A 155 7.43 15.64 5.51
N GLU A 156 8.22 15.45 4.45
CA GLU A 156 8.38 16.40 3.36
C GLU A 156 7.06 16.63 2.61
N ALA A 157 6.39 15.55 2.19
CA ALA A 157 5.09 15.64 1.52
C ALA A 157 4.06 16.34 2.42
N THR A 158 4.05 16.04 3.72
CA THR A 158 3.15 16.68 4.68
C THR A 158 3.41 18.18 4.79
N GLN A 159 4.68 18.58 4.88
CA GLN A 159 5.06 20.00 4.93
C GLN A 159 4.64 20.74 3.66
N LEU A 160 4.87 20.14 2.49
CA LEU A 160 4.43 20.69 1.21
C LEU A 160 2.89 20.82 1.11
N ALA A 161 2.15 19.85 1.67
CA ALA A 161 0.69 19.92 1.71
C ALA A 161 0.19 21.05 2.63
N ILE A 162 0.86 21.30 3.76
CA ILE A 162 0.59 22.42 4.66
C ILE A 162 0.82 23.75 3.93
N ASP A 163 1.95 23.88 3.24
CA ASP A 163 2.29 25.12 2.53
C ASP A 163 1.33 25.37 1.36
N ASN A 164 0.92 24.31 0.66
CA ASN A 164 -0.14 24.38 -0.35
C ASN A 164 -1.48 24.85 0.25
N ALA A 165 -1.90 24.30 1.40
CA ALA A 165 -3.13 24.71 2.08
C ALA A 165 -3.10 26.19 2.50
N LYS A 166 -2.00 26.66 3.09
CA LYS A 166 -1.81 28.07 3.47
C LYS A 166 -1.83 29.00 2.26
N ALA A 167 -1.12 28.64 1.18
CA ALA A 167 -1.09 29.44 -0.04
C ALA A 167 -2.48 29.56 -0.68
N LYS A 168 -3.22 28.44 -0.72
CA LYS A 168 -4.60 28.40 -1.24
C LYS A 168 -5.55 29.20 -0.36
N GLY A 169 -5.47 29.05 0.96
CA GLY A 169 -6.27 29.81 1.92
C GLY A 169 -6.05 31.31 1.79
N ASN A 170 -4.78 31.75 1.72
CA ASN A 170 -4.44 33.16 1.53
C ASN A 170 -5.00 33.73 0.23
N LYS A 171 -4.82 33.02 -0.89
CA LYS A 171 -5.35 33.46 -2.20
C LYS A 171 -6.88 33.59 -2.16
N LEU A 172 -7.58 32.64 -1.56
CA LEU A 172 -9.04 32.68 -1.45
C LEU A 172 -9.49 33.83 -0.55
N ALA A 173 -8.92 33.98 0.65
CA ALA A 173 -9.28 35.07 1.56
C ALA A 173 -9.13 36.44 0.89
N GLN A 174 -7.98 36.68 0.22
CA GLN A 174 -7.71 37.94 -0.47
C GLN A 174 -8.69 38.21 -1.62
N ALA A 175 -9.05 37.18 -2.40
CA ALA A 175 -10.01 37.31 -3.50
C ALA A 175 -11.42 37.70 -3.03
N PHE A 176 -11.78 37.35 -1.78
CA PHE A 176 -13.04 37.74 -1.14
C PHE A 176 -12.94 38.99 -0.26
N GLY A 177 -11.84 39.76 -0.35
CA GLY A 177 -11.67 41.00 0.39
C GLY A 177 -11.41 40.81 1.90
N ALA A 178 -10.98 39.62 2.31
CA ALA A 178 -10.66 39.27 3.68
C ALA A 178 -9.15 38.96 3.84
N GLU A 179 -8.72 38.78 5.07
CA GLU A 179 -7.39 38.27 5.43
C GLU A 179 -7.50 36.87 6.05
N LEU A 180 -6.50 36.03 5.78
CA LEU A 180 -6.42 34.70 6.38
C LEU A 180 -6.10 34.83 7.88
N GLY A 181 -6.97 34.30 8.72
CA GLY A 181 -6.84 34.32 10.16
C GLY A 181 -6.09 33.11 10.74
N ASN A 182 -6.31 32.88 12.04
CA ASN A 182 -5.73 31.75 12.75
C ASN A 182 -6.36 30.44 12.26
N VAL A 183 -5.68 29.33 12.54
CA VAL A 183 -6.22 28.01 12.28
C VAL A 183 -7.32 27.71 13.30
N TYR A 184 -8.51 27.38 12.80
CA TYR A 184 -9.63 26.90 13.62
C TYR A 184 -9.55 25.39 13.84
N SER A 185 -9.32 24.62 12.77
CA SER A 185 -9.19 23.17 12.85
C SER A 185 -8.27 22.62 11.78
N ILE A 186 -7.60 21.52 12.11
CA ILE A 186 -6.77 20.74 11.19
C ILE A 186 -7.26 19.31 11.20
N SER A 187 -7.43 18.76 10.01
CA SER A 187 -7.59 17.33 9.77
C SER A 187 -6.51 16.93 8.77
N ALA A 188 -5.43 16.35 9.30
CA ALA A 188 -4.41 15.73 8.48
C ALA A 188 -4.89 14.32 8.11
N ASN A 189 -5.02 14.08 6.81
CA ASN A 189 -5.05 12.73 6.28
C ASN A 189 -3.78 12.62 5.44
N SER A 190 -2.69 12.15 6.03
CA SER A 190 -1.68 11.51 5.21
C SER A 190 -2.43 10.41 4.47
N SER A 191 -2.67 10.60 3.17
CA SER A 191 -3.13 9.52 2.31
C SER A 191 -2.01 8.51 2.40
N SER A 192 -2.16 7.57 3.33
CA SER A 192 -1.34 6.39 3.44
C SER A 192 -1.30 5.79 2.05
N SER A 193 -0.24 6.08 1.32
CA SER A 193 0.01 5.55 -0.02
C SER A 193 0.07 4.04 0.16
N ASP A 194 -1.04 3.34 -0.11
CA ASP A 194 -1.30 1.92 0.21
C ASP A 194 -0.17 1.30 1.03
N TYR A 195 -0.10 1.67 2.32
CA TYR A 195 0.86 1.04 3.22
C TYR A 195 0.32 -0.35 3.50
N ASP A 196 0.80 -1.34 2.75
CA ASP A 196 0.61 -2.72 3.19
C ASP A 196 1.50 -2.87 4.43
N TYR A 197 0.86 -2.95 5.60
CA TYR A 197 1.54 -3.37 6.82
C TYR A 197 1.61 -4.90 6.76
N ASP A 198 2.78 -5.44 6.44
CA ASP A 198 2.99 -6.88 6.52
C ASP A 198 3.03 -7.32 8.00
N ALA A 199 2.89 -8.63 8.26
CA ALA A 199 2.88 -9.22 9.61
C ALA A 199 4.14 -8.93 10.46
N GLY A 200 5.17 -8.28 9.90
CA GLY A 200 6.37 -7.76 10.57
C GLY A 200 6.40 -6.26 10.87
N GLY A 201 5.33 -5.50 10.61
CA GLY A 201 5.21 -4.08 11.03
C GLY A 201 6.01 -3.05 10.21
N VAL A 202 6.57 -3.43 9.06
CA VAL A 202 7.31 -2.52 8.17
C VAL A 202 6.34 -1.75 7.26
N LYS A 203 6.50 -0.41 7.20
CA LYS A 203 5.73 0.44 6.29
C LYS A 203 6.29 0.36 4.86
N HIS A 204 5.46 0.03 3.87
CA HIS A 204 5.86 -0.07 2.47
C HIS A 204 5.11 0.93 1.59
N ILE A 205 5.81 1.80 0.85
CA ILE A 205 5.16 2.62 -0.19
C ILE A 205 4.91 1.72 -1.40
N ILE A 206 3.64 1.47 -1.75
CA ILE A 206 3.33 0.71 -2.96
C ILE A 206 3.44 1.62 -4.19
N LEU A 207 4.25 1.16 -5.15
CA LEU A 207 4.32 1.73 -6.49
C LEU A 207 2.94 1.68 -7.16
N SER A 208 2.28 2.84 -7.29
CA SER A 208 1.10 2.99 -8.14
C SER A 208 1.58 3.34 -9.56
N SER A 209 1.79 2.30 -10.39
CA SER A 209 2.11 2.49 -11.80
C SER A 209 0.97 3.25 -12.48
N HIS A 210 1.19 4.52 -12.83
CA HIS A 210 0.26 5.26 -13.67
C HIS A 210 0.32 4.64 -15.07
N ARG A 211 -0.69 3.83 -15.42
CA ARG A 211 -0.89 3.39 -16.80
C ARG A 211 -1.27 4.61 -17.63
N ASN A 212 -0.32 5.20 -18.36
CA ASN A 212 -0.66 6.00 -19.53
C ASN A 212 -1.29 5.04 -20.55
N SER A 213 -2.62 4.97 -20.55
CA SER A 213 -3.42 4.21 -21.50
C SER A 213 -3.42 4.90 -22.87
N MET A 214 -2.25 4.96 -23.54
CA MET A 214 -2.13 5.28 -24.96
C MET A 214 -0.83 4.73 -25.55
N VAL A 215 -0.68 3.40 -25.67
CA VAL A 215 0.14 2.80 -26.73
C VAL A 215 -0.51 1.47 -27.13
N ALA A 216 -1.09 1.47 -28.33
CA ALA A 216 -1.62 0.27 -28.97
C ALA A 216 -0.47 -0.60 -29.49
N SER A 217 -0.65 -1.91 -29.30
CA SER A 217 -0.26 -3.01 -30.19
C SER A 217 0.91 -2.73 -31.14
N ASN A 218 2.09 -3.26 -30.81
CA ASN A 218 2.84 -4.05 -31.77
C ASN A 218 3.76 -5.06 -31.06
N ASN A 219 3.73 -6.26 -31.62
CA ASN A 219 4.29 -7.50 -31.15
C ASN A 219 5.77 -7.57 -31.51
N GLU A 220 6.64 -7.12 -30.60
CA GLU A 220 7.98 -7.66 -30.40
C GLU A 220 8.22 -7.65 -28.89
N ASN A 221 8.98 -8.61 -28.37
CA ASN A 221 9.05 -8.92 -26.95
C ASN A 221 10.38 -8.40 -26.33
N PRO A 222 10.47 -7.12 -25.92
CA PRO A 222 11.49 -6.61 -25.00
C PRO A 222 10.93 -6.43 -23.56
N PHE A 223 9.75 -7.01 -23.28
CA PHE A 223 9.03 -6.84 -22.02
C PHE A 223 9.64 -7.71 -20.92
N MET A 224 10.66 -7.19 -20.25
CA MET A 224 10.78 -7.25 -18.78
C MET A 224 11.94 -6.37 -18.29
N GLN A 225 12.97 -6.13 -19.12
CA GLN A 225 14.19 -5.49 -18.62
C GLN A 225 14.09 -3.96 -18.43
N GLN A 226 13.17 -3.29 -19.15
CA GLN A 226 13.05 -1.82 -19.06
C GLN A 226 11.94 -1.32 -18.12
N GLN A 227 11.08 -2.21 -17.59
CA GLN A 227 9.90 -1.79 -16.83
C GLN A 227 10.18 -1.58 -15.33
N TYR A 228 11.32 -2.07 -14.83
CA TYR A 228 11.71 -1.96 -13.41
C TYR A 228 12.63 -0.77 -13.11
N LEU A 229 13.31 -0.22 -14.11
CA LEU A 229 14.37 0.79 -13.95
C LEU A 229 13.89 2.25 -14.02
N GLY A 230 12.63 2.50 -14.40
CA GLY A 230 12.06 3.85 -14.55
C GLY A 230 10.93 4.19 -13.57
N ALA A 231 10.72 3.36 -12.55
CA ALA A 231 9.56 3.46 -11.68
C ALA A 231 9.84 4.33 -10.44
N THR A 232 9.62 5.64 -10.54
CA THR A 232 9.59 6.52 -9.36
C THR A 232 8.46 6.11 -8.43
N ILE A 233 8.76 5.97 -7.14
CA ILE A 233 7.73 5.86 -6.10
C ILE A 233 7.21 7.27 -5.79
N SER A 234 5.94 7.37 -5.40
CA SER A 234 5.36 8.64 -4.97
C SER A 234 4.75 8.58 -3.59
N VAL A 235 5.03 9.61 -2.79
CA VAL A 235 4.50 9.79 -1.44
C VAL A 235 3.54 10.95 -1.46
N LYS A 236 2.28 10.69 -1.09
CA LYS A 236 1.20 11.68 -1.14
C LYS A 236 0.81 12.11 0.27
N ALA A 237 0.53 13.40 0.44
CA ALA A 237 -0.05 13.93 1.66
C ALA A 237 -1.21 14.88 1.35
N SER A 238 -2.22 14.89 2.21
CA SER A 238 -3.36 15.78 2.11
C SER A 238 -3.72 16.34 3.48
N ILE A 239 -3.99 17.63 3.55
CA ILE A 239 -4.42 18.28 4.79
C ILE A 239 -5.63 19.14 4.53
N LYS A 240 -6.68 18.93 5.32
CA LYS A 240 -7.84 19.80 5.37
C LYS A 240 -7.66 20.73 6.55
N VAL A 241 -7.72 22.03 6.29
CA VAL A 241 -7.58 23.06 7.31
C VAL A 241 -8.74 24.03 7.20
N VAL A 242 -9.29 24.40 8.34
CA VAL A 242 -10.23 25.50 8.46
C VAL A 242 -9.50 26.68 9.09
N PHE A 243 -9.51 27.80 8.41
CA PHE A 243 -8.94 29.06 8.90
C PHE A 243 -10.07 30.04 9.21
N ASP A 244 -9.87 30.85 10.23
CA ASP A 244 -10.69 32.03 10.45
C ASP A 244 -10.49 33.04 9.31
N LEU A 245 -11.48 33.89 9.07
CA LEU A 245 -11.35 35.06 8.21
C LEU A 245 -11.41 36.33 9.04
N LYS A 246 -10.48 37.25 8.77
CA LYS A 246 -10.49 38.61 9.31
C LYS A 246 -10.97 39.57 8.23
N LEU A 247 -11.87 40.48 8.60
CA LEU A 247 -12.20 41.59 7.70
C LEU A 247 -11.04 42.57 7.66
N LYS A 248 -10.84 43.18 6.50
CA LYS A 248 -10.01 44.37 6.36
C LYS A 248 -10.70 45.60 6.95
#